data_AF-A0A1F2YMI9-F1
#
_entry.id   AF-A0A1F2YMI9-F1
#
_cell.length_a   1.000
_cell.length_b   1.000
_cell.length_c   1.000
_cell.angle_alpha   90.00
_cell.angle_beta   90.00
_cell.angle_gamma   90.00
#
_symmetry.space_group_name_H-M   'P 1'
#
loop_
_entity.id
_entity.type
_entity.pdbx_description
1 polymer ?
#
loop_
_entity_poly.entity_id
_entity_poly.type
_entity_poly.pdbx_seq_one_letter_code
_entity_poly.pdbx_strand_id
1 'polypeptide(L)' 'MTDLLVAVGLVFVLEGASYALFPRAIQKAMAAAMALPPERLRMGGLVAAVVGALMIWLLRR' A
#
# COMPACT_ATOMS: atom_id res chain seq x y z
N MET A 1 -4.57 -7.91 20.27
CA MET A 1 -5.40 -6.69 20.07
C MET A 1 -4.53 -5.49 19.69
N THR A 2 -3.34 -5.33 20.26
CA THR A 2 -2.35 -4.31 19.88
C THR A 2 -1.77 -4.49 18.47
N ASP A 3 -1.69 -5.71 17.96
CA ASP A 3 -1.07 -6.01 16.66
C ASP A 3 -1.70 -5.24 15.49
N LEU A 4 -3.02 -5.02 15.53
CA LEU A 4 -3.72 -4.24 14.49
C LEU A 4 -3.36 -2.76 14.58
N LEU A 5 -3.28 -2.20 15.79
CA LEU A 5 -2.81 -0.83 16.03
C LEU A 5 -1.36 -0.65 15.57
N VAL A 6 -0.49 -1.64 15.83
CA VAL A 6 0.91 -1.62 15.36
C VAL A 6 0.97 -1.68 13.84
N ALA A 7 0.18 -2.53 13.19
CA ALA A 7 0.12 -2.60 11.73
C ALA A 7 -0.34 -1.27 11.12
N VAL A 8 -1.39 -0.65 11.68
CA VAL A 8 -1.85 0.67 11.25
C VAL A 8 -0.76 1.73 11.45
N GLY A 9 -0.10 1.73 12.61
CA GLY A 9 1.02 2.64 12.88
C GLY A 9 2.16 2.50 11.88
N LEU A 10 2.54 1.26 11.53
CA LEU A 10 3.56 0.98 10.52
C LEU A 10 3.18 1.49 9.14
N VAL A 11 1.92 1.35 8.72
CA VAL A 11 1.42 1.90 7.46
C VAL A 11 1.61 3.43 7.43
N PHE A 12 1.25 4.13 8.52
CA PHE A 12 1.46 5.58 8.62
C PHE A 12 2.93 5.99 8.57
N VAL A 13 3.81 5.26 9.26
CA VAL A 13 5.25 5.52 9.22
C VAL A 13 5.80 5.34 7.81
N LEU A 14 5.45 4.24 7.14
CA LEU A 14 5.93 3.95 5.78
C LEU A 14 5.39 4.95 4.75
N GLU A 15 4.10 5.26 4.79
CA GLU A 15 3.50 6.28 3.93
C GLU A 15 4.15 7.65 4.18
N GLY A 16 4.20 8.11 5.44
CA GLY A 16 4.78 9.40 5.81
C GLY A 16 6.25 9.53 5.42
N ALA A 17 7.06 8.48 5.66
CA ALA A 17 8.45 8.44 5.22
C ALA A 17 8.56 8.49 3.69
N SER A 18 7.68 7.80 2.96
CA SER A 18 7.68 7.81 1.50
C SER A 18 7.36 9.20 0.93
N TYR A 19 6.40 9.93 1.53
CA TYR A 19 6.12 11.32 1.16
C TYR A 19 7.30 12.26 1.47
N ALA A 20 7.95 12.09 2.62
CA ALA A 20 9.04 12.96 3.06
C ALA A 20 10.34 12.73 2.25
N LEU A 21 10.70 11.47 2.00
CA LEU A 21 11.93 11.08 1.31
C LEU A 21 11.81 11.22 -0.21
N PHE A 22 10.65 10.87 -0.79
CA PHE A 22 10.47 10.75 -2.24
C PHE A 22 9.23 11.47 -2.78
N PRO A 23 9.02 12.76 -2.48
CA PRO A 23 7.78 13.47 -2.82
C PRO A 23 7.50 13.49 -4.33
N ARG A 24 8.53 13.63 -5.17
CA ARG A 24 8.39 13.62 -6.64
C ARG A 24 7.98 12.26 -7.20
N ALA A 25 8.49 11.17 -6.61
CA ALA A 25 8.15 9.82 -7.05
C ALA A 25 6.68 9.52 -6.76
N ILE A 26 6.20 9.91 -5.57
CA ILE A 26 4.80 9.74 -5.18
C ILE A 26 3.87 10.55 -6.07
N GLN A 27 4.18 11.82 -6.36
CA GLN A 27 3.38 12.64 -7.27
C GLN A 27 3.28 12.01 -8.67
N LYS A 28 4.39 11.49 -9.21
CA LYS A 28 4.39 10.79 -10.50
C LYS A 28 3.54 9.52 -10.46
N ALA A 29 3.63 8.74 -9.38
CA ALA A 29 2.83 7.54 -9.20
C ALA A 29 1.33 7.86 -9.12
N MET A 30 0.95 8.91 -8.38
CA MET A 30 -0.45 9.37 -8.30
C MET A 30 -0.98 9.81 -9.67
N ALA A 31 -0.20 10.58 -10.43
CA ALA A 31 -0.60 10.99 -11.78
C ALA A 31 -0.79 9.78 -12.72
N ALA A 32 0.08 8.77 -12.62
CA ALA A 32 -0.08 7.52 -13.37
C ALA A 32 -1.31 6.72 -12.94
N ALA A 33 -1.62 6.71 -11.63
CA ALA A 33 -2.82 6.06 -11.10
C ALA A 33 -4.10 6.71 -11.60
N MET A 34 -4.13 8.05 -11.71
CA MET A 34 -5.28 8.80 -12.25
C MET A 34 -5.49 8.58 -13.75
N ALA A 35 -4.44 8.23 -14.50
CA ALA A 35 -4.53 7.93 -15.92
C ALA A 35 -5.02 6.50 -16.23
N LEU A 36 -5.06 5.61 -15.22
CA LEU A 36 -5.53 4.25 -15.37
C LEU A 36 -7.07 4.19 -15.32
N PRO A 37 -7.72 3.36 -16.15
CA PRO A 37 -9.14 3.11 -16.05
C PRO A 37 -9.46 2.40 -14.71
N PRO A 38 -10.65 2.64 -14.13
CA PRO A 38 -11.00 2.19 -12.79
C PRO A 38 -10.97 0.66 -12.65
N GLU A 39 -11.26 -0.11 -13.71
CA GLU A 39 -11.19 -1.58 -13.68
C GLU A 39 -9.75 -2.06 -13.44
N ARG A 40 -8.76 -1.44 -14.09
CA ARG A 40 -7.34 -1.80 -13.92
C ARG A 40 -6.84 -1.43 -12.53
N LEU A 41 -7.26 -0.28 -12.01
CA LEU A 41 -6.92 0.13 -10.65
C LEU A 41 -7.49 -0.83 -9.61
N ARG A 42 -8.76 -1.25 -9.77
CA ARG A 42 -9.41 -2.25 -8.91
C ARG A 42 -8.67 -3.59 -8.94
N MET A 43 -8.32 -4.08 -10.12
CA MET A 43 -7.62 -5.35 -10.25
C MET A 43 -6.23 -5.31 -9.62
N GLY A 44 -5.48 -4.21 -9.84
CA GLY A 44 -4.18 -4.00 -9.18
C GLY A 44 -4.29 -3.97 -7.65
N GLY A 45 -5.28 -3.25 -7.12
CA GLY A 45 -5.56 -3.20 -5.68
C GLY A 45 -5.95 -4.57 -5.10
N LEU A 46 -6.78 -5.34 -5.80
CA LEU A 46 -7.15 -6.70 -5.41
C LEU A 46 -5.94 -7.64 -5.35
N VAL A 47 -5.07 -7.60 -6.36
CA VAL A 47 -3.84 -8.40 -6.38
C VAL A 47 -2.94 -8.02 -5.21
N ALA A 48 -2.73 -6.73 -4.97
CA ALA A 48 -1.93 -6.26 -3.84
C ALA A 48 -2.50 -6.71 -2.48
N ALA A 49 -3.83 -6.63 -2.30
CA ALA A 49 -4.49 -7.07 -1.09
C ALA A 49 -4.35 -8.59 -0.85
N VAL A 50 -4.54 -9.40 -1.89
CA VAL A 50 -4.38 -10.86 -1.81
C VAL A 50 -2.94 -11.24 -1.47
N VAL A 51 -1.96 -10.64 -2.16
CA VAL A 51 -0.53 -10.89 -1.87
C VAL A 51 -0.19 -10.48 -0.44
N GLY A 52 -0.64 -9.31 0.01
CA GLY A 52 -0.42 -8.85 1.39
C GLY A 52 -1.03 -9.81 2.43
N ALA A 53 -2.26 -10.29 2.19
CA ALA A 53 -2.90 -11.26 3.07
C ALA A 53 -2.16 -12.61 3.11
N LEU A 54 -1.69 -13.10 1.95
CA LEU A 54 -0.89 -14.32 1.86
C LEU A 54 0.45 -14.19 2.59
N MET A 55 1.12 -13.03 2.47
CA MET A 55 2.35 -12.75 3.22
C MET A 55 2.11 -12.77 4.73
N ILE A 56 1.07 -12.09 5.20
CA ILE A 56 0.72 -12.08 6.64
C ILE A 56 0.41 -13.50 7.10
N TRP A 57 -0.34 -14.27 6.33
CA TRP A 57 -0.68 -15.65 6.66
C TRP A 57 0.56 -16.53 6.76
N LEU A 58 1.50 -16.43 5.80
CA LEU A 58 2.73 -17.21 5.78
C LEU A 58 3.68 -16.83 6.92
N LEU A 59 3.80 -15.55 7.25
CA LEU A 59 4.68 -15.06 8.32
C LEU A 59 4.14 -15.32 9.73
N ARG A 60 2.81 -15.45 9.89
CA ARG A 60 2.16 -15.79 11.17
C ARG A 60 1.95 -17.29 11.38
N ARG A 61 2.16 -18.12 10.37
CA ARG A 61 2.05 -19.58 10.46
C ARG A 61 3.35 -20.17 11.00
#